data_AF-A0A969EKI3-F1
#
_entry.id   AF-A0A969EKI3-F1
#
_cell.length_a   1.000
_cell.length_b   1.000
_cell.length_c   1.000
_cell.angle_alpha   90.00
_cell.angle_beta   90.00
_cell.angle_gamma   90.00
#
_symmetry.space_group_name_H-M   'P 1'
#
loop_
_entity.id
_entity.type
_entity.pdbx_description
1 polymer ?
#
loop_
_entity_poly.entity_id
_entity_poly.type
_entity_poly.pdbx_seq_one_letter_code
_entity_poly.pdbx_strand_id
1 'polypeptide(L)'
;MEKGLTNYRTDEGYSGYIFTHHKTLRVPNVETFREVRPATDRRNFPIRSFLGVPLMIAGEPIGTLELGSLTTESFSENDLEVLSILSSQAAVALKNALVHREEERRVAELSGLAQLAQAVGTISHTRDLFAHLINSITPLLEVEIVGFLIYDEPNRLLQGQVPFIGIPDHFVNMYSTEIAPDTPAAKIWNNQETILATDAPLDPSLDALGLAHLAQAVGIQNTLLTPLTLGGNALGYLQAANKKDVHPLPKKITGFSQLLPVRPRPSSKMQI
;
A
#
# COMPACT_ATOMS: atom_id res chain seq x y z
N MET A 1 -32.19 17.81 4.25
CA MET A 1 -31.15 17.78 5.30
C MET A 1 -30.18 16.69 4.90
N GLU A 2 -29.07 17.08 4.28
CA GLU A 2 -28.10 16.15 3.69
C GLU A 2 -26.74 16.58 4.22
N LYS A 3 -26.27 15.92 5.29
CA LYS A 3 -24.91 16.09 5.80
C LYS A 3 -23.99 15.23 4.93
N GLY A 4 -23.67 15.75 3.75
CA GLY A 4 -22.57 15.27 2.92
C GLY A 4 -21.26 15.93 3.34
N LEU A 5 -20.17 15.21 3.03
CA LEU A 5 -18.75 15.56 3.17
C LEU A 5 -18.12 15.31 4.55
N THR A 6 -16.97 14.64 4.50
CA THR A 6 -15.76 15.17 5.14
C THR A 6 -14.62 15.08 4.11
N ASN A 7 -14.34 16.19 3.44
CA ASN A 7 -13.01 16.46 2.88
C ASN A 7 -12.01 16.27 4.03
N TYR A 8 -10.97 15.45 3.88
CA TYR A 8 -9.90 15.38 4.87
C TYR A 8 -9.21 16.74 4.91
N ARG A 9 -9.56 17.56 5.91
CA ARG A 9 -8.80 18.74 6.23
C ARG A 9 -7.51 18.29 6.92
N THR A 10 -6.41 19.03 6.75
CA THR A 10 -5.12 18.70 7.38
C THR A 10 -5.18 18.67 8.91
N ASP A 11 -6.28 19.13 9.52
CA ASP A 11 -6.59 19.12 10.95
C ASP A 11 -7.60 18.04 11.38
N GLU A 12 -8.06 17.18 10.47
CA GLU A 12 -9.08 16.16 10.75
C GLU A 12 -8.56 14.71 10.60
N GLY A 13 -9.08 13.82 11.46
CA GLY A 13 -8.78 12.39 11.38
C GLY A 13 -7.39 12.00 11.89
N TYR A 14 -7.03 10.73 11.69
CA TYR A 14 -5.72 10.21 12.10
C TYR A 14 -4.58 10.83 11.29
N SER A 15 -4.74 10.95 9.98
CA SER A 15 -3.76 11.55 9.08
C SER A 15 -3.53 13.03 9.39
N GLY A 16 -4.62 13.80 9.60
CA GLY A 16 -4.51 15.21 9.98
C GLY A 16 -3.87 15.40 11.36
N TYR A 17 -4.17 14.52 12.32
CA TYR A 17 -3.49 14.54 13.62
C TYR A 17 -1.99 14.30 13.48
N ILE A 18 -1.58 13.26 12.75
CA ILE A 18 -0.15 12.95 12.50
C ILE A 18 0.53 14.13 11.82
N PHE A 19 -0.08 14.65 10.76
CA PHE A 19 0.46 15.74 9.95
C PHE A 19 0.59 17.04 10.75
N THR A 20 -0.40 17.40 11.55
CA THR A 20 -0.40 18.67 12.32
C THR A 20 0.48 18.60 13.57
N HIS A 21 0.56 17.44 14.23
CA HIS A 21 1.31 17.31 15.49
C HIS A 21 2.74 16.80 15.30
N HIS A 22 3.09 16.39 14.08
CA HIS A 22 4.39 15.80 13.72
C HIS A 22 4.69 14.56 14.57
N LYS A 23 3.65 13.78 14.89
CA LYS A 23 3.70 12.64 15.80
C LYS A 23 3.22 11.38 15.12
N THR A 24 3.93 10.30 15.40
CA THR A 24 3.47 8.96 15.04
C THR A 24 2.23 8.59 15.85
N LEU A 25 1.33 7.81 15.25
CA LEU A 25 0.08 7.40 15.87
C LEU A 25 -0.11 5.88 15.72
N ARG A 26 -0.20 5.17 16.86
CA ARG A 26 -0.59 3.77 16.91
C ARG A 26 -1.96 3.67 17.56
N VAL A 27 -2.91 3.08 16.84
CA VAL A 27 -4.29 2.85 17.28
C VAL A 27 -4.53 1.34 17.31
N PRO A 28 -4.35 0.69 18.47
CA PRO A 28 -4.53 -0.75 18.59
C PRO A 28 -5.98 -1.19 18.38
N ASN A 29 -6.94 -0.34 18.77
CA ASN A 29 -8.36 -0.60 18.54
C ASN A 29 -9.12 0.71 18.32
N VAL A 30 -9.63 0.91 17.10
CA VAL A 30 -10.37 2.11 16.69
C VAL A 30 -11.69 2.30 17.49
N GLU A 31 -12.29 1.23 18.03
CA GLU A 31 -13.50 1.31 18.87
C GLU A 31 -13.21 1.91 20.23
N THR A 32 -12.07 1.57 20.82
CA THR A 32 -11.73 1.90 22.20
C THR A 32 -10.81 3.11 22.28
N PHE A 33 -10.03 3.40 21.25
CA PHE A 33 -9.18 4.58 21.17
C PHE A 33 -10.01 5.87 21.25
N ARG A 34 -9.51 6.88 21.98
CA ARG A 34 -10.24 8.10 22.31
C ARG A 34 -9.50 9.39 21.97
N GLU A 35 -8.18 9.35 21.82
CA GLU A 35 -7.34 10.53 21.63
C GLU A 35 -7.66 11.25 20.31
N VAL A 36 -7.87 10.47 19.25
CA VAL A 36 -8.24 10.97 17.93
C VAL A 36 -9.33 10.05 17.37
N ARG A 37 -10.22 10.59 16.55
CA ARG A 37 -11.23 9.82 15.81
C ARG A 37 -10.89 9.84 14.32
N PRO A 38 -11.16 8.74 13.59
CA PRO A 38 -11.01 8.77 12.14
C PRO A 38 -12.02 9.78 11.55
N ALA A 39 -11.64 10.49 10.48
CA ALA A 39 -12.56 11.42 9.81
C ALA A 39 -13.61 10.70 8.95
N THR A 40 -13.39 9.41 8.67
CA THR A 40 -14.27 8.53 7.88
C THR A 40 -15.15 7.63 8.76
N ASP A 41 -16.41 7.43 8.35
CA ASP A 41 -17.35 6.51 9.01
C ASP A 41 -16.91 5.05 8.79
N ARG A 42 -17.01 4.23 9.85
CA ARG A 42 -16.63 2.80 9.84
C ARG A 42 -17.48 1.95 8.92
N ARG A 43 -18.67 2.43 8.56
CA ARG A 43 -19.53 1.80 7.54
C ARG A 43 -18.90 1.84 6.16
N ASN A 44 -18.07 2.86 5.89
CA ASN A 44 -17.35 3.02 4.63
C ASN A 44 -15.90 2.54 4.74
N PHE A 45 -15.31 2.54 5.94
CA PHE A 45 -13.92 2.15 6.16
C PHE A 45 -13.76 1.31 7.45
N PRO A 46 -13.89 -0.03 7.41
CA PRO A 46 -13.99 -0.88 8.60
C PRO A 46 -12.63 -1.19 9.25
N ILE A 47 -11.69 -0.23 9.24
CA ILE A 47 -10.43 -0.40 9.97
C ILE A 47 -10.69 -0.56 11.47
N ARG A 48 -10.03 -1.56 12.05
CA ARG A 48 -10.11 -1.90 13.47
C ARG A 48 -8.81 -1.59 14.20
N SER A 49 -7.68 -1.51 13.51
CA SER A 49 -6.44 -0.93 14.03
C SER A 49 -5.73 -0.11 12.94
N PHE A 50 -4.84 0.79 13.37
CA PHE A 50 -4.16 1.74 12.50
C PHE A 50 -2.77 2.06 13.04
N LEU A 51 -1.81 2.30 12.15
CA LEU A 51 -0.46 2.75 12.45
C LEU A 51 -0.05 3.79 11.41
N GLY A 52 0.42 4.96 11.86
CA GLY A 52 0.85 6.00 10.93
C GLY A 52 2.02 6.82 11.48
N VAL A 53 2.84 7.32 10.56
CA VAL A 53 4.02 8.13 10.84
C VAL A 53 4.08 9.31 9.89
N PRO A 54 4.63 10.47 10.30
CA PRO A 54 4.80 11.59 9.40
C PRO A 54 6.00 11.36 8.46
N LEU A 55 5.90 11.90 7.25
CA LEU A 55 7.02 12.03 6.31
C LEU A 55 7.64 13.40 6.53
N MET A 56 8.85 13.44 7.09
CA MET A 56 9.50 14.67 7.55
C MET A 56 10.70 15.05 6.69
N ILE A 57 10.80 16.33 6.34
CA ILE A 57 11.98 16.93 5.70
C ILE A 57 12.38 18.17 6.47
N ALA A 58 13.62 18.19 6.97
CA ALA A 58 14.18 19.36 7.66
C ALA A 58 13.28 19.92 8.79
N GLY A 59 12.53 19.04 9.47
CA GLY A 59 11.60 19.41 10.55
C GLY A 59 10.17 19.72 10.11
N GLU A 60 9.88 19.74 8.83
CA GLU A 60 8.55 20.02 8.27
C GLU A 60 7.89 18.73 7.74
N PRO A 61 6.59 18.50 8.02
CA PRO A 61 5.85 17.38 7.45
C PRO A 61 5.49 17.67 5.99
N ILE A 62 5.81 16.73 5.11
CA ILE A 62 5.44 16.79 3.69
C ILE A 62 4.28 15.84 3.34
N GLY A 63 3.95 14.93 4.26
CA GLY A 63 2.85 13.97 4.14
C GLY A 63 2.83 12.98 5.30
N THR A 64 2.08 11.90 5.15
CA THR A 64 2.00 10.79 6.12
C THR A 64 2.19 9.45 5.42
N LEU A 65 2.68 8.46 6.17
CA LEU A 65 2.77 7.06 5.75
C LEU A 65 1.98 6.22 6.75
N GLU A 66 0.98 5.48 6.26
CA GLU A 66 -0.07 4.91 7.10
C GLU A 66 -0.42 3.48 6.70
N LEU A 67 -0.78 2.68 7.69
CA LEU A 67 -1.22 1.29 7.58
C LEU A 67 -2.53 1.12 8.36
N GLY A 68 -3.52 0.48 7.73
CA GLY A 68 -4.79 0.12 8.35
C GLY A 68 -4.99 -1.39 8.35
N SER A 69 -5.65 -1.91 9.38
CA SER A 69 -5.98 -3.34 9.48
C SER A 69 -7.43 -3.55 9.88
N LEU A 70 -8.04 -4.62 9.35
CA LEU A 70 -9.40 -5.07 9.69
C LEU A 70 -9.48 -5.86 10.98
N THR A 71 -8.34 -6.09 11.65
CA THR A 71 -8.26 -6.72 12.97
C THR A 71 -7.73 -5.72 14.00
N THR A 72 -8.09 -5.91 15.27
CA THR A 72 -7.51 -5.13 16.38
C THR A 72 -6.09 -5.62 16.67
N GLU A 73 -5.27 -4.80 17.33
CA GLU A 73 -3.94 -5.16 17.83
C GLU A 73 -2.99 -5.68 16.74
N SER A 74 -3.15 -5.25 15.49
CA SER A 74 -2.39 -5.81 14.36
C SER A 74 -1.00 -5.20 14.16
N PHE A 75 -0.69 -4.12 14.87
CA PHE A 75 0.57 -3.41 14.75
C PHE A 75 1.23 -3.32 16.11
N SER A 76 2.46 -3.77 16.22
CA SER A 76 3.33 -3.71 17.40
C SER A 76 4.12 -2.40 17.46
N GLU A 77 4.82 -2.17 18.58
CA GLU A 77 5.79 -1.06 18.67
C GLU A 77 7.00 -1.27 17.74
N ASN A 78 7.36 -2.52 17.44
CA ASN A 78 8.40 -2.82 16.47
C ASN A 78 7.99 -2.41 15.06
N ASP A 79 6.72 -2.63 14.68
CA ASP A 79 6.21 -2.20 13.38
C ASP A 79 6.23 -0.67 13.25
N LEU A 80 5.96 0.06 14.35
CA LEU A 80 6.09 1.51 14.43
C LEU A 80 7.53 1.97 14.19
N GLU A 81 8.50 1.33 14.84
CA GLU A 81 9.92 1.66 14.69
C GLU A 81 10.38 1.45 13.24
N VAL A 82 10.02 0.31 12.63
CA VAL A 82 10.38 0.05 11.24
C VAL A 82 9.69 1.06 10.31
N LEU A 83 8.39 1.34 10.50
CA LEU A 83 7.67 2.30 9.67
C LEU A 83 8.28 3.71 9.76
N SER A 84 8.77 4.12 10.93
CA SER A 84 9.46 5.40 11.16
C SER A 84 10.81 5.49 10.42
N ILE A 85 11.58 4.40 10.40
CA ILE A 85 12.83 4.32 9.62
C ILE A 85 12.54 4.45 8.12
N LEU A 86 11.47 3.80 7.65
CA LEU A 86 11.06 3.88 6.25
C LEU A 86 10.53 5.27 5.88
N SER A 87 9.79 5.92 6.78
CA SER A 87 9.24 7.25 6.51
C SER A 87 10.33 8.29 6.27
N SER A 88 11.44 8.19 7.01
CA SER A 88 12.60 9.07 6.82
C SER A 88 13.22 8.91 5.43
N GLN A 89 13.37 7.68 4.95
CA GLN A 89 13.91 7.39 3.62
C GLN A 89 12.93 7.78 2.52
N ALA A 90 11.65 7.45 2.68
CA ALA A 90 10.59 7.80 1.75
C ALA A 90 10.44 9.32 1.61
N ALA A 91 10.54 10.08 2.70
CA ALA A 91 10.47 11.53 2.68
C ALA A 91 11.59 12.15 1.83
N VAL A 92 12.84 11.71 2.01
CA VAL A 92 14.00 12.19 1.23
C VAL A 92 13.82 11.86 -0.25
N ALA A 93 13.38 10.64 -0.54
CA ALA A 93 13.23 10.18 -1.90
C ALA A 93 12.09 10.90 -2.64
N LEU A 94 10.95 11.12 -1.95
CA LEU A 94 9.84 11.94 -2.44
C LEU A 94 10.27 13.38 -2.69
N LYS A 95 11.02 13.99 -1.75
CA LYS A 95 11.55 15.35 -1.94
C LYS A 95 12.40 15.45 -3.20
N ASN A 96 13.33 14.53 -3.40
CA ASN A 96 14.22 14.54 -4.56
C ASN A 96 13.44 14.34 -5.87
N ALA A 97 12.47 13.43 -5.89
CA ALA A 97 11.61 13.21 -7.04
C ALA A 97 10.78 14.45 -7.39
N LEU A 98 10.25 15.15 -6.40
CA LEU A 98 9.46 16.37 -6.61
C LEU A 98 10.30 17.53 -7.13
N VAL A 99 11.51 17.71 -6.59
CA VAL A 99 12.46 18.71 -7.06
C VAL A 99 12.86 18.42 -8.51
N HIS A 100 13.18 17.17 -8.84
CA HIS A 100 13.53 16.80 -10.21
C HIS A 100 12.35 16.90 -11.18
N ARG A 101 11.13 16.56 -10.76
CA ARG A 101 9.94 16.72 -11.60
C ARG A 101 9.69 18.20 -11.94
N GLU A 102 9.92 19.10 -10.99
CA GLU A 102 9.81 20.55 -11.21
C GLU A 102 10.92 21.09 -12.13
N GLU A 103 12.14 20.58 -11.99
CA GLU A 103 13.27 20.90 -12.89
C GLU A 103 13.03 20.37 -14.31
N GLU A 104 12.56 19.13 -14.44
CA GLU A 104 12.23 18.49 -15.72
C GLU A 104 11.06 19.18 -16.40
N ARG A 105 10.04 19.60 -15.63
CA ARG A 105 8.91 20.39 -16.14
C ARG A 105 9.39 21.74 -16.70
N ARG A 106 10.27 22.47 -15.98
CA ARG A 106 10.85 23.73 -16.46
C ARG A 106 11.70 23.56 -17.72
N VAL A 107 12.40 22.44 -17.85
CA VAL A 107 13.20 22.12 -19.05
C VAL A 107 12.31 21.67 -20.22
N ALA A 108 11.24 20.93 -19.95
CA ALA A 108 10.24 20.50 -20.93
C ALA A 108 9.42 21.66 -21.49
N GLU A 109 9.12 22.67 -20.67
CA GLU A 109 8.51 23.94 -21.10
C GLU A 109 9.43 24.73 -22.07
N LEU A 110 10.75 24.46 -22.07
CA LEU A 110 11.74 25.19 -22.88
C LEU A 110 12.23 24.46 -24.14
N SER A 111 12.03 23.15 -24.30
CA SER A 111 12.61 22.43 -25.45
C SER A 111 11.77 21.24 -25.94
N GLY A 112 10.89 21.50 -26.91
CA GLY A 112 10.03 20.49 -27.55
C GLY A 112 10.75 19.39 -28.34
N LEU A 113 12.08 19.47 -28.51
CA LEU A 113 12.88 18.46 -29.23
C LEU A 113 13.59 17.45 -28.29
N ALA A 114 13.63 17.69 -26.98
CA ALA A 114 14.25 16.80 -26.00
C ALA A 114 13.36 15.62 -25.58
N GLN A 115 12.08 15.63 -25.97
CA GLN A 115 11.05 14.66 -25.54
C GLN A 115 11.36 13.20 -25.91
N LEU A 116 12.12 12.95 -26.98
CA LEU A 116 12.51 11.59 -27.39
C LEU A 116 13.74 11.04 -26.65
N ALA A 117 14.65 11.92 -26.21
CA ALA A 117 15.88 11.50 -25.52
C ALA A 117 15.66 11.36 -24.00
N GLN A 118 14.81 12.19 -23.40
CA GLN A 118 14.48 12.10 -21.97
C GLN A 118 13.66 10.86 -21.61
N ALA A 119 12.82 10.35 -22.52
CA ALA A 119 12.04 9.13 -22.29
C ALA A 119 12.92 7.90 -21.94
N VAL A 120 14.23 7.93 -22.21
CA VAL A 120 15.14 6.81 -21.92
C VAL A 120 15.91 7.01 -20.61
N GLY A 121 16.11 8.25 -20.13
CA GLY A 121 16.92 8.55 -18.94
C GLY A 121 16.14 8.77 -17.63
N THR A 122 14.91 9.26 -17.71
CA THR A 122 14.02 9.46 -16.54
C THR A 122 13.41 8.16 -16.03
N ILE A 123 13.26 7.16 -16.91
CA ILE A 123 12.80 5.81 -16.58
C ILE A 123 13.73 5.12 -15.56
N SER A 124 15.06 5.34 -15.65
CA SER A 124 16.02 4.68 -14.76
C SER A 124 15.94 5.17 -13.32
N HIS A 125 15.85 6.48 -13.08
CA HIS A 125 15.86 7.05 -11.72
C HIS A 125 14.53 6.84 -10.97
N THR A 126 13.42 6.82 -11.69
CA THR A 126 12.07 6.59 -11.12
C THR A 126 11.86 5.11 -10.78
N ARG A 127 12.34 4.19 -11.62
CA ARG A 127 12.25 2.74 -11.37
C ARG A 127 13.08 2.32 -10.15
N ASP A 128 14.26 2.91 -9.98
CA ASP A 128 15.13 2.65 -8.83
C ASP A 128 14.47 3.12 -7.52
N LEU A 129 13.79 4.26 -7.53
CA LEU A 129 12.99 4.75 -6.40
C LEU A 129 11.90 3.75 -6.00
N PHE A 130 11.05 3.36 -6.95
CA PHE A 130 9.97 2.41 -6.65
C PHE A 130 10.50 1.07 -6.20
N ALA A 131 11.63 0.61 -6.76
CA ALA A 131 12.30 -0.60 -6.29
C ALA A 131 12.73 -0.48 -4.82
N HIS A 132 13.34 0.64 -4.43
CA HIS A 132 13.70 0.88 -3.03
C HIS A 132 12.49 0.93 -2.10
N LEU A 133 11.42 1.64 -2.48
CA LEU A 133 10.20 1.72 -1.69
C LEU A 133 9.52 0.35 -1.54
N ILE A 134 9.39 -0.39 -2.64
CA ILE A 134 8.79 -1.73 -2.64
C ILE A 134 9.59 -2.70 -1.77
N ASN A 135 10.91 -2.74 -1.93
CA ASN A 135 11.77 -3.59 -1.11
C ASN A 135 11.69 -3.24 0.38
N SER A 136 11.38 -1.99 0.70
CA SER A 136 11.24 -1.51 2.07
C SER A 136 9.89 -1.88 2.68
N ILE A 137 8.78 -1.73 1.95
CA ILE A 137 7.43 -1.95 2.49
C ILE A 137 6.99 -3.42 2.40
N THR A 138 7.47 -4.19 1.43
CA THR A 138 7.03 -5.58 1.22
C THR A 138 7.24 -6.46 2.46
N PRO A 139 8.37 -6.40 3.20
CA PRO A 139 8.57 -7.21 4.40
C PRO A 139 7.58 -6.89 5.54
N LEU A 140 7.01 -5.69 5.55
CA LEU A 140 6.02 -5.25 6.54
C LEU A 140 4.61 -5.70 6.21
N LEU A 141 4.38 -6.06 4.95
CA LEU A 141 3.07 -6.39 4.43
C LEU A 141 3.02 -7.90 4.20
N GLU A 142 2.18 -8.60 4.96
CA GLU A 142 1.89 -10.01 4.76
C GLU A 142 1.00 -10.22 3.52
N VAL A 143 1.46 -9.80 2.34
CA VAL A 143 0.68 -9.82 1.10
C VAL A 143 1.47 -10.43 -0.05
N GLU A 144 0.77 -11.00 -1.01
CA GLU A 144 1.35 -11.63 -2.21
C GLU A 144 1.65 -10.60 -3.29
N ILE A 145 0.85 -9.54 -3.34
CA ILE A 145 0.92 -8.51 -4.36
C ILE A 145 1.07 -7.15 -3.70
N VAL A 146 2.06 -6.36 -4.15
CA VAL A 146 2.22 -4.97 -3.71
C VAL A 146 2.88 -4.14 -4.80
N GLY A 147 2.39 -2.92 -4.99
CA GLY A 147 2.91 -2.04 -6.04
C GLY A 147 2.29 -0.65 -6.01
N PHE A 148 2.80 0.22 -6.86
CA PHE A 148 2.34 1.60 -6.95
C PHE A 148 1.60 1.83 -8.26
N LEU A 149 0.50 2.58 -8.19
CA LEU A 149 -0.09 3.27 -9.34
C LEU A 149 0.17 4.75 -9.16
N ILE A 150 0.63 5.46 -10.18
CA ILE A 150 0.98 6.88 -10.11
C ILE A 150 0.23 7.63 -11.19
N TYR A 151 -0.27 8.80 -10.82
CA TYR A 151 -0.99 9.67 -11.74
C TYR A 151 -0.03 10.58 -12.50
N ASP A 152 -0.20 10.55 -13.81
CA ASP A 152 0.42 11.42 -14.78
C ASP A 152 -0.58 12.52 -15.14
N GLU A 153 -0.44 13.66 -14.47
CA GLU A 153 -1.33 14.82 -14.61
C GLU A 153 -1.41 15.36 -16.06
N PRO A 154 -0.30 15.56 -16.80
CA PRO A 154 -0.34 15.95 -18.21
C PRO A 154 -1.22 15.06 -19.09
N ASN A 155 -1.18 13.74 -18.90
CA ASN A 155 -1.91 12.78 -19.71
C ASN A 155 -3.23 12.33 -19.07
N ARG A 156 -3.48 12.74 -17.82
CA ARG A 156 -4.59 12.30 -16.96
C ARG A 156 -4.68 10.78 -16.83
N LEU A 157 -3.54 10.10 -16.81
CA LEU A 157 -3.48 8.64 -16.72
C LEU A 157 -3.04 8.22 -15.33
N LEU A 158 -3.75 7.28 -14.72
CA LEU A 158 -3.28 6.56 -13.54
C LEU A 158 -2.61 5.26 -14.02
N GLN A 159 -1.31 5.12 -13.72
CA GLN A 159 -0.44 4.09 -14.30
C GLN A 159 0.30 3.25 -13.27
N GLY A 160 0.29 1.93 -13.43
CA GLY A 160 1.12 1.01 -12.65
C GLY A 160 2.61 1.27 -12.84
N GLN A 161 3.37 1.25 -11.75
CA GLN A 161 4.81 1.45 -11.72
C GLN A 161 5.54 0.16 -11.39
N VAL A 162 6.64 -0.08 -12.12
CA VAL A 162 7.53 -1.22 -11.91
C VAL A 162 8.65 -0.81 -10.93
N PRO A 163 9.08 -1.69 -10.01
CA PRO A 163 8.61 -3.06 -9.81
C PRO A 163 7.26 -3.15 -9.09
N PHE A 164 6.51 -4.19 -9.42
CA PHE A 164 5.27 -4.58 -8.76
C PHE A 164 5.44 -6.03 -8.30
N ILE A 165 5.35 -6.28 -7.00
CA ILE A 165 5.50 -7.64 -6.46
C ILE A 165 4.24 -8.43 -6.77
N GLY A 166 4.43 -9.69 -7.16
CA GLY A 166 3.35 -10.63 -7.44
C GLY A 166 2.68 -10.45 -8.81
N ILE A 167 3.05 -9.43 -9.59
CA ILE A 167 2.53 -9.17 -10.93
C ILE A 167 3.70 -8.99 -11.92
N PRO A 168 3.74 -9.72 -13.04
CA PRO A 168 4.77 -9.51 -14.06
C PRO A 168 4.73 -8.11 -14.70
N ASP A 169 5.88 -7.48 -14.96
CA ASP A 169 6.03 -6.12 -15.51
C ASP A 169 5.12 -5.82 -16.72
N HIS A 170 4.94 -6.78 -17.63
CA HIS A 170 4.10 -6.58 -18.82
C HIS A 170 2.62 -6.42 -18.49
N PHE A 171 2.12 -7.04 -17.42
CA PHE A 171 0.76 -6.81 -16.92
C PHE A 171 0.67 -5.48 -16.16
N VAL A 172 1.73 -5.08 -15.45
CA VAL A 172 1.77 -3.79 -14.73
C VAL A 172 1.63 -2.63 -15.71
N ASN A 173 2.31 -2.69 -16.86
CA ASN A 173 2.21 -1.66 -17.89
C ASN A 173 0.81 -1.58 -18.53
N MET A 174 -0.04 -2.60 -18.32
CA MET A 174 -1.45 -2.56 -18.73
C MET A 174 -2.34 -1.88 -17.70
N TYR A 175 -1.86 -1.64 -16.47
CA TYR A 175 -2.59 -0.89 -15.43
C TYR A 175 -2.55 0.60 -15.80
N SER A 176 -3.29 1.00 -16.82
CA SER A 176 -3.39 2.38 -17.26
C SER A 176 -4.86 2.73 -17.45
N THR A 177 -5.34 3.72 -16.70
CA THR A 177 -6.71 4.21 -16.81
C THR A 177 -6.74 5.72 -16.97
N GLU A 178 -7.60 6.23 -17.84
CA GLU A 178 -7.81 7.67 -17.95
C GLU A 178 -8.75 8.15 -16.86
N ILE A 179 -8.30 9.12 -16.07
CA ILE A 179 -9.12 9.81 -15.09
C ILE A 179 -9.80 10.98 -15.79
N ALA A 180 -10.79 10.66 -16.63
CA ALA A 180 -11.55 11.66 -17.37
C ALA A 180 -12.54 12.41 -16.46
N PRO A 181 -12.73 13.73 -16.63
CA PRO A 181 -13.70 14.50 -15.85
C PRO A 181 -15.11 13.88 -15.88
N ASP A 182 -15.86 14.08 -14.79
CA ASP A 182 -17.26 13.60 -14.64
C ASP A 182 -17.47 12.07 -14.69
N THR A 183 -16.39 11.29 -14.68
CA THR A 183 -16.46 9.82 -14.58
C THR A 183 -16.48 9.33 -13.13
N PRO A 184 -16.94 8.09 -12.86
CA PRO A 184 -16.75 7.44 -11.57
C PRO A 184 -15.27 7.39 -11.14
N ALA A 185 -14.35 7.15 -12.09
CA ALA A 185 -12.91 7.17 -11.85
C ALA A 185 -12.43 8.52 -11.32
N ALA A 186 -12.86 9.62 -11.94
CA ALA A 186 -12.53 10.97 -11.49
C ALA A 186 -13.12 11.31 -10.13
N LYS A 187 -14.32 10.80 -9.80
CA LYS A 187 -14.88 10.97 -8.46
C LYS A 187 -14.01 10.28 -7.41
N ILE A 188 -13.65 9.01 -7.64
CA ILE A 188 -12.77 8.23 -6.77
C ILE A 188 -11.41 8.92 -6.61
N TRP A 189 -10.82 9.38 -7.72
CA TRP A 189 -9.54 10.07 -7.75
C TRP A 189 -9.57 11.40 -6.99
N ASN A 190 -10.56 12.25 -7.28
CA ASN A 190 -10.69 13.58 -6.68
C ASN A 190 -11.01 13.52 -5.18
N ASN A 191 -11.79 12.51 -4.77
CA ASN A 191 -12.09 12.25 -3.36
C ASN A 191 -10.95 11.56 -2.62
N GLN A 192 -9.92 11.10 -3.34
CA GLN A 192 -8.77 10.39 -2.80
C GLN A 192 -9.21 9.19 -1.95
N GLU A 193 -10.14 8.40 -2.48
CA GLU A 193 -10.77 7.32 -1.71
C GLU A 193 -9.82 6.14 -1.53
N THR A 194 -9.64 5.67 -0.29
CA THR A 194 -9.05 4.37 -0.03
C THR A 194 -10.04 3.28 -0.42
N ILE A 195 -9.65 2.40 -1.34
CA ILE A 195 -10.52 1.32 -1.84
C ILE A 195 -10.13 0.03 -1.16
N LEU A 196 -11.10 -0.60 -0.48
CA LEU A 196 -10.97 -1.94 0.05
C LEU A 196 -11.94 -2.86 -0.68
N ALA A 197 -11.40 -3.70 -1.56
CA ALA A 197 -12.17 -4.68 -2.30
C ALA A 197 -11.92 -6.07 -1.72
N THR A 198 -12.96 -6.73 -1.21
CA THR A 198 -12.88 -8.13 -0.75
C THR A 198 -13.10 -9.14 -1.88
N ASP A 199 -13.68 -8.68 -3.00
CA ASP A 199 -13.83 -9.41 -4.25
C ASP A 199 -13.44 -8.46 -5.40
N ALA A 200 -12.14 -8.37 -5.63
CA ALA A 200 -11.55 -7.37 -6.53
C ALA A 200 -12.03 -7.45 -7.99
N PRO A 201 -12.25 -8.64 -8.59
CA PRO A 201 -12.80 -8.74 -9.93
C PRO A 201 -14.21 -8.19 -10.10
N LEU A 202 -14.98 -8.07 -9.01
CA LEU A 202 -16.38 -7.60 -9.03
C LEU A 202 -16.58 -6.25 -8.32
N ASP A 203 -15.50 -5.63 -7.85
CA ASP A 203 -15.59 -4.38 -7.10
C ASP A 203 -15.89 -3.18 -8.03
N PRO A 204 -16.99 -2.42 -7.79
CA PRO A 204 -17.36 -1.30 -8.66
C PRO A 204 -16.33 -0.16 -8.69
N SER A 205 -15.56 0.03 -7.62
CA SER A 205 -14.54 1.08 -7.55
C SER A 205 -13.32 0.69 -8.38
N LEU A 206 -12.95 -0.59 -8.36
CA LEU A 206 -11.90 -1.11 -9.24
C LEU A 206 -12.35 -1.17 -10.70
N ASP A 207 -13.61 -1.48 -10.98
CA ASP A 207 -14.17 -1.41 -12.33
C ASP A 207 -14.15 0.04 -12.87
N ALA A 208 -14.56 1.00 -12.04
CA ALA A 208 -14.46 2.42 -12.37
C ALA A 208 -13.02 2.86 -12.67
N LEU A 209 -12.03 2.34 -11.95
CA LEU A 209 -10.61 2.57 -12.23
C LEU A 209 -10.05 1.70 -13.37
N GLY A 210 -10.86 0.87 -14.03
CA GLY A 210 -10.41 -0.03 -15.09
C GLY A 210 -9.49 -1.17 -14.60
N LEU A 211 -9.45 -1.41 -13.29
CA LEU A 211 -8.58 -2.39 -12.65
C LEU A 211 -9.26 -3.75 -12.44
N ALA A 212 -10.59 -3.84 -12.47
CA ALA A 212 -11.31 -5.10 -12.20
C ALA A 212 -10.95 -6.24 -13.16
N HIS A 213 -10.86 -5.95 -14.46
CA HIS A 213 -10.49 -6.95 -15.47
C HIS A 213 -9.05 -7.44 -15.30
N LEU A 214 -8.15 -6.53 -14.93
CA LEU A 214 -6.76 -6.86 -14.65
C LEU A 214 -6.62 -7.65 -13.35
N ALA A 215 -7.40 -7.31 -12.32
CA ALA A 215 -7.49 -8.07 -11.08
C ALA A 215 -7.89 -9.52 -11.35
N GLN A 216 -8.88 -9.74 -12.22
CA GLN A 216 -9.26 -11.09 -12.67
C GLN A 216 -8.11 -11.80 -13.40
N ALA A 217 -7.45 -11.11 -14.34
CA ALA A 217 -6.41 -11.69 -15.18
C ALA A 217 -5.16 -12.13 -14.39
N VAL A 218 -4.77 -11.37 -13.36
CA VAL A 218 -3.58 -11.64 -12.55
C VAL A 218 -3.90 -12.31 -11.20
N GLY A 219 -5.17 -12.67 -10.97
CA GLY A 219 -5.58 -13.43 -9.80
C GLY A 219 -5.63 -12.64 -8.49
N ILE A 220 -5.86 -11.32 -8.55
CA ILE A 220 -6.15 -10.53 -7.36
C ILE A 220 -7.56 -10.85 -6.90
N GLN A 221 -7.69 -11.39 -5.69
CA GLN A 221 -8.97 -11.72 -5.07
C GLN A 221 -9.43 -10.63 -4.11
N ASN A 222 -8.52 -10.10 -3.29
CA ASN A 222 -8.77 -9.01 -2.37
C ASN A 222 -7.66 -7.97 -2.48
N THR A 223 -7.98 -6.70 -2.33
CA THR A 223 -6.98 -5.62 -2.44
C THR A 223 -7.37 -4.41 -1.60
N LEU A 224 -6.34 -3.71 -1.13
CA LEU A 224 -6.40 -2.39 -0.54
C LEU A 224 -5.62 -1.44 -1.45
N LEU A 225 -6.28 -0.41 -1.99
CA LEU A 225 -5.63 0.71 -2.67
C LEU A 225 -5.69 1.91 -1.74
N THR A 226 -4.53 2.33 -1.25
CA THR A 226 -4.40 3.50 -0.37
C THR A 226 -3.85 4.67 -1.17
N PRO A 227 -4.51 5.83 -1.17
CA PRO A 227 -4.03 6.99 -1.91
C PRO A 227 -2.66 7.42 -1.38
N LEU A 228 -1.75 7.72 -2.30
CA LEU A 228 -0.50 8.41 -2.01
C LEU A 228 -0.79 9.90 -2.13
N THR A 229 -0.69 10.65 -1.04
CA THR A 229 -0.98 12.08 -1.04
C THR A 229 0.25 12.89 -0.63
N LEU A 230 0.38 14.07 -1.21
CA LEU A 230 1.42 15.04 -0.87
C LEU A 230 0.81 16.44 -0.86
N GLY A 231 0.93 17.14 0.27
CA GLY A 231 0.37 18.48 0.42
C GLY A 231 -1.14 18.56 0.11
N GLY A 232 -1.89 17.47 0.34
CA GLY A 232 -3.32 17.37 0.05
C GLY A 232 -3.67 16.97 -1.39
N ASN A 233 -2.69 16.77 -2.27
CA ASN A 233 -2.91 16.31 -3.64
C ASN A 233 -2.60 14.82 -3.80
N ALA A 234 -3.46 14.07 -4.48
CA ALA A 234 -3.20 12.68 -4.80
C ALA A 234 -2.13 12.56 -5.89
N LEU A 235 -1.11 11.76 -5.60
CA LEU A 235 -0.04 11.38 -6.51
C LEU A 235 -0.30 10.00 -7.14
N GLY A 236 -1.11 9.16 -6.49
CA GLY A 236 -1.37 7.81 -6.95
C GLY A 236 -1.99 6.93 -5.88
N TYR A 237 -1.76 5.62 -5.97
CA TYR A 237 -2.16 4.62 -5.00
C TYR A 237 -1.00 3.67 -4.68
N LEU A 238 -0.87 3.30 -3.41
CA LEU A 238 -0.21 2.06 -3.01
C LEU A 238 -1.26 0.95 -3.02
N GLN A 239 -1.02 -0.08 -3.81
CA GLN A 239 -1.84 -1.29 -3.83
C GLN A 239 -1.16 -2.38 -3.01
N ALA A 240 -1.91 -3.02 -2.11
CA ALA A 240 -1.53 -4.24 -1.41
C ALA A 240 -2.67 -5.25 -1.54
N ALA A 241 -2.39 -6.44 -2.06
CA ALA A 241 -3.41 -7.40 -2.46
C ALA A 241 -3.03 -8.83 -2.11
N ASN A 242 -4.07 -9.66 -1.91
CA ASN A 242 -3.99 -11.06 -1.50
C ASN A 242 -3.13 -11.23 -0.23
N LYS A 243 -3.76 -11.14 0.95
CA LYS A 243 -3.06 -11.43 2.20
C LYS A 243 -2.45 -12.85 2.16
N LYS A 244 -1.15 -12.97 2.45
CA LYS A 244 -0.46 -14.24 2.65
C LYS A 244 -1.05 -14.92 3.88
N ASP A 245 -1.50 -16.15 3.74
CA ASP A 245 -1.81 -17.00 4.89
C ASP A 245 -0.48 -17.39 5.57
N VAL A 246 -0.18 -16.78 6.72
CA VAL A 246 1.03 -17.07 7.50
C VAL A 246 0.96 -18.45 8.20
N HIS A 247 -0.10 -19.23 7.99
CA HIS A 247 -0.18 -20.62 8.43
C HIS A 247 -0.75 -21.53 7.33
N PRO A 248 0.10 -22.20 6.51
CA PRO A 248 -0.34 -23.44 5.92
C PRO A 248 -0.51 -24.43 7.08
N LEU A 249 -1.75 -24.78 7.42
CA LEU A 249 -2.01 -26.02 8.16
C LEU A 249 -1.18 -27.13 7.49
N PRO A 250 -0.36 -27.90 8.22
CA PRO A 250 0.35 -29.01 7.62
C PRO A 250 -0.69 -29.91 6.94
N LYS A 251 -0.64 -29.96 5.61
CA LYS A 251 -1.44 -30.89 4.81
C LYS A 251 -1.11 -32.27 5.36
N LYS A 252 -2.05 -32.85 6.12
CA LYS A 252 -2.08 -34.22 6.64
C LYS A 252 -0.69 -34.87 6.73
N ILE A 253 -0.15 -35.00 7.95
CA ILE A 253 0.86 -36.03 8.21
C ILE A 253 0.17 -37.39 8.03
N THR A 254 0.11 -37.84 6.78
CA THR A 254 -0.27 -39.19 6.39
C THR A 254 1.05 -39.95 6.32
N GLY A 255 1.29 -40.84 7.28
CA GLY A 255 2.36 -41.82 7.21
C GLY A 255 3.43 -41.74 8.29
N PHE A 256 3.05 -41.78 9.57
CA PHE A 256 3.90 -42.43 10.57
C PHE A 256 3.43 -43.87 10.77
N SER A 257 3.78 -44.72 9.80
CA SER A 257 3.88 -46.17 9.98
C SER A 257 5.24 -46.58 9.47
N GLN A 258 6.24 -46.39 10.33
CA GLN A 258 7.49 -47.14 10.41
C GLN A 258 8.40 -46.38 11.37
N LEU A 259 8.45 -46.89 12.60
CA LEU A 259 9.62 -46.94 13.51
C LEU A 259 9.09 -47.44 14.86
N LEU A 260 8.68 -48.71 14.89
CA LEU A 260 8.64 -49.45 16.14
C LEU A 260 10.10 -49.68 16.58
N PRO A 261 10.48 -49.38 17.83
CA PRO A 261 11.79 -49.77 18.34
C PRO A 261 11.79 -51.28 18.57
N VAL A 262 12.58 -52.01 17.78
CA VAL A 262 12.97 -53.39 18.08
C VAL A 262 13.80 -53.36 19.37
N ARG A 263 13.19 -53.71 20.50
CA ARG A 263 13.92 -53.97 21.75
C ARG A 263 14.73 -55.25 21.58
N PRO A 264 16.03 -55.27 21.94
CA PRO A 264 16.78 -56.51 22.04
C PRO A 264 16.34 -57.29 23.29
N ARG A 265 16.15 -58.60 23.15
CA ARG A 265 15.99 -59.55 24.27
C ARG A 265 17.31 -59.64 25.06
N PRO A 266 17.29 -59.54 26.39
CA PRO A 266 18.28 -60.20 27.22
C PRO A 266 17.81 -61.63 27.52
N SER A 267 18.72 -62.56 27.25
CA SER A 267 18.65 -63.96 27.58
C SER A 267 18.81 -64.22 29.08
N SER A 268 17.97 -65.13 29.56
CA SER A 268 18.27 -66.21 30.51
C SER A 268 18.06 -66.00 32.02
N LYS A 269 17.48 -67.07 32.61
CA LYS A 269 17.51 -67.52 34.01
C LYS A 269 16.53 -66.79 34.95
N MET A 270 15.84 -67.41 35.90
CA MET A 270 15.66 -68.81 36.35
C MET A 270 14.64 -68.72 37.51
N GLN A 271 14.11 -69.88 37.91
CA GLN A 271 13.41 -70.17 39.18
C GLN A 271 11.91 -69.86 39.23
N ILE A 272 11.03 -70.72 39.74
CA ILE A 272 11.00 -72.14 40.16
C ILE A 272 9.54 -72.57 39.91
#